data_AF-A0AA88EAY0-F1
#
_entry.id   AF-A0AA88EAY0-F1
#
_cell.length_a   1.000
_cell.length_b   1.000
_cell.length_c   1.000
_cell.angle_alpha   90.00
_cell.angle_beta   90.00
_cell.angle_gamma   90.00
#
_symmetry.space_group_name_H-M   'P 1'
#
loop_
_entity.id
_entity.type
_entity.pdbx_description
1 polymer ?
#
loop_
_entity_poly.entity_id
_entity_poly.type
_entity_poly.pdbx_seq_one_letter_code
_entity_poly.pdbx_strand_id
1 'polypeptide(L)' 'ALKGGIREKVELATKFGIDPGTFEVKGDPAYVRAACEASLKRLDVDYIDLYYQHRIDTRLPIEVTV' A
#
# COMPACT_ATOMS: atom_id res chain seq x y z
N ALA A 1 -18.29 1.58 -4.18
CA ALA A 1 -17.87 0.43 -5.02
C ALA A 1 -17.77 -0.87 -4.22
N LEU A 2 -17.06 -0.90 -3.08
CA LEU A 2 -16.81 -2.14 -2.32
C LEU A 2 -17.85 -2.47 -1.23
N LYS A 3 -18.81 -1.57 -0.95
CA LYS A 3 -19.85 -1.76 0.08
C LYS A 3 -20.95 -2.73 -0.38
N GLY A 4 -21.77 -3.20 0.58
CA GLY A 4 -22.95 -4.03 0.28
C GLY A 4 -22.62 -5.48 -0.09
N GLY A 5 -21.60 -6.06 0.53
CA GLY A 5 -21.17 -7.44 0.27
C GLY A 5 -20.42 -7.65 -1.06
N ILE A 6 -19.86 -6.56 -1.61
CA ILE A 6 -19.01 -6.64 -2.80
C ILE A 6 -17.56 -6.93 -2.40
N ARG A 7 -17.12 -6.48 -1.21
CA ARG A 7 -15.74 -6.59 -0.77
C ARG A 7 -15.23 -8.02 -0.80
N GLU A 8 -16.02 -8.99 -0.35
CA GLU A 8 -15.68 -10.40 -0.29
C GLU A 8 -15.76 -11.13 -1.64
N LYS A 9 -16.20 -10.45 -2.71
CA LYS A 9 -16.37 -11.01 -4.06
C LYS A 9 -15.33 -10.50 -5.06
N VAL A 10 -14.36 -9.72 -4.59
CA VAL A 10 -13.35 -9.09 -5.44
C VAL A 10 -11.98 -9.15 -4.77
N GLU A 11 -10.94 -9.28 -5.57
CA GLU A 11 -9.55 -9.12 -5.15
C GLU A 11 -9.13 -7.66 -5.31
N LEU A 12 -8.83 -7.02 -4.19
CA LEU A 12 -8.39 -5.63 -4.13
C LEU A 12 -6.87 -5.55 -4.20
N ALA A 13 -6.36 -5.11 -5.36
CA ALA A 13 -4.96 -4.77 -5.54
C ALA A 13 -4.73 -3.27 -5.34
N THR A 14 -3.74 -2.89 -4.54
CA THR A 14 -3.26 -1.50 -4.44
C THR A 14 -1.75 -1.49 -4.16
N LYS A 15 -1.18 -0.30 -3.99
CA LYS A 15 0.27 -0.10 -4.02
C LYS A 15 0.73 1.10 -3.20
N PHE A 16 1.99 1.07 -2.78
CA PHE A 16 2.65 2.12 -1.99
C PHE A 16 4.00 2.52 -2.58
N GLY A 17 4.67 3.48 -1.94
CA GLY A 17 6.09 3.72 -2.17
C GLY A 17 6.39 4.98 -2.97
N ILE A 18 5.39 5.79 -3.34
CA ILE A 18 5.58 7.14 -3.85
C ILE A 18 4.92 8.11 -2.88
N ASP A 19 5.71 8.99 -2.29
CA ASP A 19 5.20 10.07 -1.45
C ASP A 19 4.42 11.08 -2.31
N PRO A 20 3.14 11.36 -2.02
CA PRO A 20 2.32 12.21 -2.88
C PRO A 20 2.69 13.70 -2.83
N GLY A 21 3.42 14.14 -1.80
CA GLY A 21 3.83 15.55 -1.67
C GLY A 21 5.18 15.82 -2.32
N THR A 22 6.09 14.85 -2.28
CA THR A 22 7.48 15.01 -2.73
C THR A 22 7.82 14.19 -3.97
N PHE A 23 6.97 13.24 -4.35
CA PHE A 23 7.24 12.22 -5.37
C PHE A 23 8.47 11.34 -5.10
N GLU A 24 9.01 11.39 -3.88
CA GLU A 24 10.11 10.52 -3.49
C GLU A 24 9.65 9.06 -3.42
N VAL A 25 10.55 8.16 -3.83
CA VAL A 25 10.34 6.72 -3.67
C VAL A 25 10.77 6.31 -2.27
N LYS A 26 9.90 5.61 -1.53
CA LYS A 26 10.15 5.21 -0.14
C LYS A 26 9.82 3.73 0.10
N GLY A 27 10.82 2.98 0.54
CA GLY A 27 10.69 1.54 0.86
C GLY A 27 10.90 1.21 2.33
N ASP A 28 11.10 2.20 3.21
CA ASP A 28 11.36 1.94 4.63
C ASP A 28 10.12 1.33 5.34
N PRO A 29 10.30 0.39 6.30
CA PRO A 29 9.20 -0.29 6.99
C PRO A 29 8.16 0.64 7.63
N ALA A 30 8.63 1.78 8.18
CA ALA A 30 7.74 2.74 8.82
C ALA A 30 6.80 3.38 7.79
N TYR A 31 7.33 3.75 6.63
CA TYR A 31 6.53 4.25 5.52
C TYR A 31 5.63 3.18 4.91
N VAL A 32 6.10 1.94 4.73
CA VAL A 32 5.28 0.83 4.22
C VAL A 32 4.03 0.65 5.10
N ARG A 33 4.22 0.57 6.42
CA ARG A 33 3.11 0.45 7.37
C ARG A 33 2.18 1.65 7.31
N ALA A 34 2.70 2.88 7.37
CA ALA A 34 1.89 4.08 7.33
C ALA A 34 1.06 4.19 6.03
N ALA A 35 1.64 3.82 4.89
CA ALA A 35 0.96 3.82 3.60
C ALA A 35 -0.12 2.72 3.52
N CYS A 36 0.09 1.58 4.19
CA CYS A 36 -0.88 0.48 4.26
C CYS A 36 -2.10 0.92 5.06
N GLU A 37 -1.90 1.40 6.29
CA GLU A 37 -2.97 1.93 7.15
C GLU A 37 -3.76 3.06 6.46
N ALA A 38 -3.07 3.96 5.78
CA ALA A 38 -3.72 5.03 5.03
C ALA A 38 -4.54 4.50 3.85
N SER A 39 -4.12 3.40 3.21
CA SER A 39 -4.86 2.76 2.13
C SER A 39 -6.11 2.06 2.63
N LEU A 40 -5.99 1.29 3.72
CA LEU A 40 -7.13 0.65 4.40
C LEU A 40 -8.19 1.69 4.79
N LYS A 41 -7.76 2.78 5.43
CA LYS A 41 -8.66 3.88 5.83
C LYS A 41 -9.34 4.56 4.64
N ARG A 42 -8.62 4.85 3.54
CA ARG A 42 -9.21 5.49 2.35
C ARG A 42 -10.19 4.59 1.61
N LEU A 43 -9.90 3.29 1.58
CA LEU A 43 -10.72 2.31 0.88
C LEU A 43 -11.87 1.80 1.74
N ASP A 44 -11.85 2.08 3.06
CA ASP A 44 -12.87 1.67 4.04
C ASP A 44 -12.99 0.13 4.08
N VAL A 45 -11.83 -0.55 4.25
CA VAL A 45 -11.70 -2.02 4.27
C VAL A 45 -10.71 -2.47 5.33
N ASP A 46 -10.88 -3.70 5.82
CA ASP A 46 -10.02 -4.28 6.86
C ASP A 46 -8.74 -4.95 6.31
N TYR A 47 -8.74 -5.34 5.03
CA TYR A 47 -7.60 -6.00 4.39
C TYR A 47 -7.51 -5.68 2.89
N ILE A 48 -6.30 -5.83 2.35
CA ILE A 48 -5.93 -5.72 0.94
C ILE A 48 -5.45 -7.09 0.49
N ASP A 49 -5.96 -7.60 -0.64
CA ASP A 49 -5.60 -8.92 -1.16
C ASP A 49 -4.18 -8.94 -1.73
N LEU A 50 -3.81 -7.86 -2.42
CA LEU A 50 -2.52 -7.74 -3.06
C LEU A 50 -1.96 -6.32 -2.92
N TYR A 51 -0.82 -6.21 -2.23
CA TYR A 51 -0.19 -4.94 -1.91
C TYR A 51 1.21 -4.86 -2.51
N TYR A 52 1.39 -3.98 -3.50
CA TYR A 52 2.65 -3.84 -4.22
C TYR A 52 3.48 -2.66 -3.72
N GLN A 53 4.80 -2.82 -3.76
CA GLN A 53 5.69 -1.68 -3.89
C GLN A 53 5.56 -1.13 -5.33
N HIS A 54 5.11 0.11 -5.47
CA HIS A 54 4.86 0.76 -6.76
C HIS A 54 6.16 1.07 -7.50
N ARG A 55 7.21 1.44 -6.76
CA ARG A 55 8.58 1.71 -7.23
C ARG A 55 9.59 1.28 -6.16
N ILE A 56 10.67 0.66 -6.60
CA ILE A 56 11.73 0.14 -5.72
C ILE A 56 12.56 1.33 -5.21
N ASP A 57 12.70 1.43 -3.88
CA ASP A 57 13.65 2.36 -3.25
C ASP A 57 15.05 1.78 -3.37
N THR A 58 15.87 2.31 -4.28
CA THR A 58 17.22 1.80 -4.56
C THR A 58 18.25 2.16 -3.48
N ARG A 59 17.86 2.88 -2.43
CA ARG A 59 18.74 3.23 -1.29
C ARG A 59 18.72 2.17 -0.19
N LEU A 60 17.76 1.25 -0.23
CA LEU A 60 17.58 0.19 0.77
C LEU A 60 17.66 -1.19 0.10
N PRO A 61 18.23 -2.21 0.76
CA PRO A 61 18.05 -3.60 0.34
C PRO A 61 16.55 -3.95 0.31
N ILE A 62 16.11 -4.69 -0.70
CA ILE A 62 14.68 -5.00 -0.88
C ILE A 62 14.10 -5.81 0.28
N GLU A 63 14.92 -6.62 0.94
CA GLU A 63 14.58 -7.42 2.11
C GLU A 63 14.19 -6.58 3.33
N VAL A 64 14.57 -5.29 3.34
CA VAL A 64 14.15 -4.32 4.38
C VAL A 64 12.75 -3.79 4.11
N THR A 65 12.23 -3.90 2.88
CA THR A 65 10.88 -3.45 2.52
C THR A 65 9.85 -4.52 2.90
N VAL A 66 9.48 -4.58 4.19
CA VAL A 66 8.47 -5.52 4.73
C VAL A 66 7.52 -4.86 5.73
#